data_AF-A0A2R7J6D8-F1
#
_entry.id   AF-A0A2R7J6D8-F1
#
_cell.length_a   1.000
_cell.length_b   1.000
_cell.length_c   1.000
_cell.angle_alpha   90.00
_cell.angle_beta   90.00
_cell.angle_gamma   90.00
#
_symmetry.space_group_name_H-M   'P 1'
#
loop_
_entity.id
_entity.type
_entity.pdbx_description
1 polymer ?
#
loop_
_entity_poly.entity_id
_entity_poly.type
_entity_poly.pdbx_seq_one_letter_code
_entity_poly.pdbx_strand_id
1 'polypeptide(L)'
;MSLAGIWENEYGSRMTLSLADSNLIVGKYESTTGSTGEYRVVGYQASGEPTPSGGQPCALAIDWHSVVAGPPDNSWHWVSGLSGQLSIQASGEQLVLSHAMVASVAFPGLAQAGTYIDKLIYTRVGAQGEIAGDPLPAGEVLADNPLVGSWYAPDRTALLIQSVVPYADNAFGYVFGKLIWNGGPSLLYGVTDINAASAGLGLQSVSIVGLPSDAGGPAVSLAGTLDLSRGVLSLLNQNSSSTAPDATYVETTIACKTFTKQ
;
A
#
# COMPACT_ATOMS: atom_id res chain seq x y z
N MET A 1 15.97 13.78 6.26
CA MET A 1 14.49 13.77 6.41
C MET A 1 13.91 12.49 5.85
N SER A 2 12.84 11.97 6.45
CA SER A 2 12.19 10.71 6.04
C SER A 2 10.67 10.80 6.19
N LEU A 3 9.96 9.82 5.67
CA LEU A 3 8.51 9.67 5.84
C LEU A 3 8.09 9.43 7.30
N ALA A 4 9.01 9.02 8.17
CA ALA A 4 8.73 8.79 9.59
C ALA A 4 8.14 10.05 10.25
N GLY A 5 7.03 9.92 10.97
CA GLY A 5 6.32 11.03 11.61
C GLY A 5 4.80 10.89 11.61
N ILE A 6 4.14 11.95 12.08
CA ILE A 6 2.69 12.04 12.16
C ILE A 6 2.19 12.99 11.06
N TRP A 7 1.28 12.48 10.25
CA TRP A 7 0.74 13.13 9.06
C TRP A 7 -0.78 13.24 9.16
N GLU A 8 -1.35 14.34 8.70
CA GLU A 8 -2.78 14.59 8.74
C GLU A 8 -3.26 15.14 7.39
N ASN A 9 -4.33 14.57 6.83
CA ASN A 9 -4.92 15.01 5.57
C ASN A 9 -6.11 15.97 5.77
N GLU A 10 -6.66 16.46 4.66
CA GLU A 10 -7.81 17.36 4.62
C GLU A 10 -9.10 16.80 5.24
N TYR A 11 -9.20 15.48 5.39
CA TYR A 11 -10.32 14.80 6.04
C TYR A 11 -10.14 14.67 7.57
N GLY A 12 -8.99 15.10 8.10
CA GLY A 12 -8.62 14.94 9.51
C GLY A 12 -8.17 13.52 9.87
N SER A 13 -7.97 12.64 8.88
CA SER A 13 -7.43 11.30 9.11
C SER A 13 -5.92 11.37 9.35
N ARG A 14 -5.43 10.53 10.25
CA ARG A 14 -4.05 10.59 10.74
C ARG A 14 -3.27 9.35 10.34
N MET A 15 -2.05 9.57 9.86
CA MET A 15 -1.11 8.50 9.54
C MET A 15 0.15 8.67 10.39
N THR A 16 0.50 7.65 11.17
CA THR A 16 1.73 7.63 11.95
C THR A 16 2.66 6.58 11.36
N LEU A 17 3.82 7.02 10.87
CA LEU A 17 4.78 6.20 10.13
C LEU A 17 6.13 6.11 10.86
N SER A 18 6.80 4.99 10.65
CA SER A 18 8.11 4.65 11.20
C SER A 18 9.01 4.04 10.14
N LEU A 19 10.32 4.25 10.28
CA LEU A 19 11.32 3.44 9.58
C LEU A 19 11.55 2.15 10.37
N ALA A 20 11.15 1.01 9.80
CA ALA A 20 11.51 -0.31 10.33
C ALA A 20 12.92 -0.73 9.88
N ASP A 21 13.35 -0.24 8.72
CA ASP A 21 14.70 -0.36 8.17
C ASP A 21 14.95 0.87 7.27
N SER A 22 16.12 0.96 6.62
CA SER A 22 16.61 2.11 5.84
C SER A 22 15.56 2.73 4.89
N ASN A 23 14.78 1.89 4.21
CA ASN A 23 13.74 2.32 3.28
C ASN A 23 12.35 1.81 3.62
N LEU A 24 12.26 0.82 4.52
CA LEU A 24 11.02 0.13 4.85
C LEU A 24 10.23 0.97 5.85
N ILE A 25 8.98 1.26 5.48
CA ILE A 25 8.03 1.99 6.31
C ILE A 25 7.03 1.01 6.92
N VAL A 26 6.76 1.18 8.21
CA VAL A 26 5.63 0.57 8.91
C VAL A 26 4.85 1.66 9.63
N GLY A 27 3.58 1.43 9.91
CA GLY A 27 2.79 2.44 10.58
C GLY A 27 1.34 2.05 10.83
N LYS A 28 0.59 3.07 11.22
CA LYS A 28 -0.85 2.99 11.40
C LYS A 28 -1.56 4.15 10.71
N TYR A 29 -2.78 3.88 10.27
CA TYR A 29 -3.70 4.85 9.71
C TYR A 29 -4.98 4.87 10.56
N GLU A 30 -5.40 6.06 10.96
CA GLU A 30 -6.62 6.29 11.74
C GLU A 30 -7.56 7.10 10.85
N SER A 31 -8.60 6.43 10.32
CA SER A 31 -9.58 7.09 9.44
C SER A 31 -10.68 7.76 10.27
N THR A 32 -11.02 8.97 9.86
CA THR A 32 -12.16 9.75 10.39
C THR A 32 -13.38 9.70 9.46
N THR A 33 -13.24 9.13 8.26
CA THR A 33 -14.29 9.08 7.23
C THR A 33 -14.61 7.65 6.83
N GLY A 34 -15.89 7.35 6.58
CA GLY A 34 -16.35 6.00 6.24
C GLY A 34 -16.28 5.05 7.44
N SER A 35 -15.51 3.96 7.32
CA SER A 35 -15.27 3.05 8.45
C SER A 35 -14.20 3.63 9.37
N THR A 36 -14.61 4.01 10.58
CA THR A 36 -13.72 4.51 11.62
C THR A 36 -12.98 3.33 12.26
N GLY A 37 -11.65 3.40 12.30
CA GLY A 37 -10.82 2.33 12.85
C GLY A 37 -9.34 2.69 12.85
N GLU A 38 -8.53 1.76 13.35
CA GLU A 38 -7.07 1.80 13.20
C GLU A 38 -6.65 0.70 12.22
N TYR A 39 -5.82 1.06 11.26
CA TYR A 39 -5.43 0.20 10.14
C TYR A 39 -3.92 0.12 10.05
N ARG A 40 -3.40 -1.02 9.57
CA ARG A 40 -1.95 -1.24 9.44
C ARG A 40 -1.44 -0.71 8.11
N VAL A 41 -0.26 -0.09 8.16
CA VAL A 41 0.42 0.49 7.00
C VAL A 41 1.78 -0.17 6.84
N VAL A 42 2.12 -0.58 5.62
CA VAL A 42 3.47 -1.00 5.22
C VAL A 42 3.85 -0.30 3.93
N GLY A 43 5.13 0.02 3.74
CA GLY A 43 5.52 0.90 2.66
C GLY A 43 7.01 0.94 2.38
N TYR A 44 7.37 1.73 1.38
CA TYR A 44 8.74 2.08 1.08
C TYR A 44 8.89 3.58 0.85
N GLN A 45 10.07 4.09 1.20
CA GLN A 45 10.58 5.38 0.73
C GLN A 45 11.88 5.17 -0.07
N ALA A 46 12.15 6.00 -1.08
CA ALA A 46 13.45 6.06 -1.72
C ALA A 46 14.54 6.58 -0.77
N SER A 47 15.81 6.27 -1.00
CA SER A 47 16.92 6.66 -0.10
C SER A 47 17.31 8.14 -0.23
N GLY A 48 16.96 8.79 -1.34
CA GLY A 48 17.23 10.22 -1.53
C GLY A 48 16.33 11.07 -0.64
N GLU A 49 16.93 11.92 0.19
CA GLU A 49 16.17 12.89 0.99
C GLU A 49 15.46 13.91 0.08
N PRO A 50 14.28 14.42 0.50
CA PRO A 50 13.61 15.47 -0.25
C PRO A 50 14.46 16.75 -0.23
N THR A 51 14.43 17.47 -1.34
CA THR A 51 15.10 18.77 -1.54
C THR A 51 14.07 19.80 -1.98
N PRO A 52 14.40 21.11 -1.93
CA PRO A 52 13.52 22.15 -2.48
C PRO A 52 13.19 21.98 -3.98
N SER A 53 13.99 21.21 -4.73
CA SER A 53 13.84 20.99 -6.17
C SER A 53 13.33 19.59 -6.55
N GLY A 54 13.13 18.70 -5.57
CA GLY A 54 12.75 17.31 -5.85
C GLY A 54 12.34 16.59 -4.57
N GLY A 55 11.18 15.93 -4.60
CA GLY A 55 10.70 15.15 -3.47
C GLY A 55 11.34 13.77 -3.35
N GLN A 56 10.99 13.06 -2.29
CA GLN A 56 11.41 11.69 -2.00
C GLN A 56 10.26 10.73 -2.36
N PRO A 57 10.38 9.94 -3.45
CA PRO A 57 9.36 8.98 -3.84
C PRO A 57 9.04 7.97 -2.75
N CYS A 58 7.78 7.62 -2.63
CA CYS A 58 7.29 6.62 -1.70
C CYS A 58 6.06 5.88 -2.21
N ALA A 59 5.79 4.74 -1.59
CA ALA A 59 4.60 3.94 -1.80
C ALA A 59 4.17 3.26 -0.50
N LEU A 60 2.87 3.20 -0.24
CA LEU A 60 2.28 2.61 0.96
C LEU A 60 1.15 1.65 0.58
N ALA A 61 0.93 0.64 1.41
CA ALA A 61 -0.20 -0.27 1.36
C ALA A 61 -0.94 -0.22 2.70
N ILE A 62 -2.26 -0.20 2.65
CA ILE A 62 -3.14 -0.18 3.82
C ILE A 62 -4.16 -1.30 3.69
N ASP A 63 -4.36 -2.04 4.77
CA ASP A 63 -5.44 -3.00 4.91
C ASP A 63 -6.61 -2.34 5.67
N TRP A 64 -7.84 -2.46 5.16
CA TRP A 64 -9.01 -1.83 5.78
C TRP A 64 -9.73 -2.73 6.79
N HIS A 65 -9.11 -3.83 7.23
CA HIS A 65 -9.55 -4.52 8.42
C HIS A 65 -9.05 -3.77 9.66
N SER A 66 -9.99 -3.20 10.43
CA SER A 66 -9.65 -2.51 11.67
C SER A 66 -8.96 -3.47 12.65
N VAL A 67 -7.85 -3.03 13.25
CA VAL A 67 -7.14 -3.78 14.30
C VAL A 67 -7.62 -3.46 15.72
N VAL A 68 -8.50 -2.46 15.84
CA VAL A 68 -9.23 -2.19 17.08
C VAL A 68 -10.63 -2.77 16.99
N ALA A 69 -11.16 -3.16 18.14
CA ALA A 69 -12.49 -3.78 18.24
C ALA A 69 -13.57 -2.86 17.66
N GLY A 70 -14.41 -3.42 16.81
CA GLY A 70 -15.52 -2.76 16.16
C GLY A 70 -16.41 -3.77 15.45
N PRO A 71 -17.63 -3.38 15.03
CA PRO A 71 -18.47 -4.27 14.25
C PRO A 71 -17.81 -4.58 12.90
N PRO A 72 -17.92 -5.82 12.39
CA PRO A 72 -17.49 -6.14 11.04
C PRO A 72 -18.30 -5.35 10.02
N ASP A 73 -17.63 -4.87 8.99
CA ASP A 73 -18.25 -4.26 7.82
C ASP A 73 -17.53 -4.66 6.53
N ASN A 74 -18.09 -4.29 5.38
CA ASN A 74 -17.57 -4.73 4.09
C ASN A 74 -16.20 -4.13 3.74
N SER A 75 -15.77 -3.07 4.42
CA SER A 75 -14.45 -2.49 4.21
C SER A 75 -13.32 -3.37 4.73
N TRP A 76 -13.61 -4.34 5.61
CA TRP A 76 -12.62 -5.33 6.06
C TRP A 76 -12.07 -6.22 4.94
N HIS A 77 -12.72 -6.21 3.77
CA HIS A 77 -12.26 -6.91 2.58
C HIS A 77 -11.52 -5.99 1.60
N TRP A 78 -11.29 -4.73 1.96
CA TRP A 78 -10.70 -3.71 1.09
C TRP A 78 -9.23 -3.47 1.43
N VAL A 79 -8.50 -2.94 0.47
CA VAL A 79 -7.13 -2.45 0.67
C VAL A 79 -6.94 -1.10 -0.02
N SER A 80 -5.85 -0.41 0.29
CA SER A 80 -5.39 0.73 -0.48
C SER A 80 -3.96 0.54 -0.97
N GLY A 81 -3.71 0.98 -2.20
CA GLY A 81 -2.38 1.36 -2.67
C GLY A 81 -2.24 2.87 -2.65
N LEU A 82 -1.09 3.37 -2.20
CA LEU A 82 -0.75 4.79 -2.27
C LEU A 82 0.63 4.93 -2.90
N SER A 83 0.80 5.91 -3.78
CA SER A 83 2.09 6.22 -4.41
C SER A 83 2.22 7.71 -4.69
N GLY A 84 3.37 8.27 -4.33
CA GLY A 84 3.68 9.68 -4.54
C GLY A 84 5.01 10.04 -3.92
N GLN A 85 5.12 11.19 -3.24
CA GLN A 85 6.37 11.62 -2.64
C GLN A 85 6.19 12.47 -1.39
N LEU A 86 7.22 12.47 -0.54
CA LEU A 86 7.45 13.52 0.43
C LEU A 86 8.04 14.74 -0.28
N SER A 87 7.41 15.90 -0.15
CA SER A 87 7.78 17.16 -0.79
C SER A 87 7.98 18.27 0.25
N ILE A 88 8.99 19.12 0.05
CA ILE A 88 9.23 20.31 0.89
C ILE A 88 8.49 21.48 0.24
N GLN A 89 7.34 21.86 0.81
CA GLN A 89 6.55 23.00 0.36
C GLN A 89 6.88 24.25 1.18
N ALA A 90 6.49 25.42 0.69
CA ALA A 90 6.66 26.67 1.44
C ALA A 90 5.93 26.66 2.81
N SER A 91 4.83 25.91 2.92
CA SER A 91 4.07 25.70 4.16
C SER A 91 4.66 24.63 5.09
N GLY A 92 5.78 24.02 4.72
CA GLY A 92 6.37 22.87 5.42
C GLY A 92 6.33 21.58 4.60
N GLU A 93 6.63 20.47 5.25
CA GLU A 93 6.66 19.16 4.61
C GLU A 93 5.24 18.65 4.30
N GLN A 94 5.06 18.14 3.09
CA GLN A 94 3.82 17.51 2.63
C GLN A 94 4.10 16.14 2.05
N LEU A 95 3.26 15.16 2.41
CA LEU A 95 3.22 13.87 1.76
C LEU A 95 2.09 13.91 0.73
N VAL A 96 2.43 13.91 -0.55
CA VAL A 96 1.49 14.03 -1.65
C VAL A 96 1.35 12.66 -2.30
N LEU A 97 0.16 12.07 -2.25
CA LEU A 97 -0.07 10.68 -2.64
C LEU A 97 -1.26 10.56 -3.59
N SER A 98 -1.08 9.81 -4.68
CA SER A 98 -2.21 9.23 -5.40
C SER A 98 -2.67 7.98 -4.64
N HIS A 99 -3.94 7.92 -4.31
CA HIS A 99 -4.57 6.85 -3.55
C HIS A 99 -5.46 6.01 -4.46
N ALA A 100 -5.28 4.69 -4.43
CA ALA A 100 -6.14 3.71 -5.07
C ALA A 100 -6.78 2.83 -3.98
N MET A 101 -8.02 3.14 -3.62
CA MET A 101 -8.83 2.32 -2.70
C MET A 101 -9.52 1.21 -3.48
N VAL A 102 -9.21 -0.05 -3.15
CA VAL A 102 -9.73 -1.23 -3.83
C VAL A 102 -10.85 -1.84 -3.01
N ALA A 103 -12.08 -1.63 -3.46
CA ALA A 103 -13.27 -2.27 -2.93
C ALA A 103 -13.53 -3.59 -3.68
N SER A 104 -13.04 -4.72 -3.14
CA SER A 104 -13.30 -6.07 -3.69
C SER A 104 -14.77 -6.48 -3.61
N VAL A 105 -15.51 -5.90 -2.67
CA VAL A 105 -16.94 -6.08 -2.44
C VAL A 105 -17.61 -4.71 -2.26
N ALA A 106 -18.87 -4.59 -2.68
CA ALA A 106 -19.62 -3.35 -2.51
C ALA A 106 -19.90 -3.08 -1.02
N PHE A 107 -19.94 -1.81 -0.61
CA PHE A 107 -20.47 -1.37 0.68
C PHE A 107 -21.87 -0.78 0.46
N PRO A 108 -22.94 -1.48 0.85
CA PRO A 108 -24.31 -1.06 0.58
C PRO A 108 -24.59 0.38 1.02
N GLY A 109 -25.13 1.20 0.11
CA GLY A 109 -25.44 2.60 0.37
C GLY A 109 -24.24 3.56 0.35
N LEU A 110 -23.01 3.07 0.17
CA LEU A 110 -21.80 3.89 0.13
C LEU A 110 -21.03 3.74 -1.20
N ALA A 111 -20.63 2.53 -1.56
CA ALA A 111 -19.72 2.29 -2.67
C ALA A 111 -20.00 0.96 -3.37
N GLN A 112 -19.87 0.91 -4.70
CA GLN A 112 -19.83 -0.35 -5.45
C GLN A 112 -18.43 -0.98 -5.39
N ALA A 113 -18.32 -2.25 -5.75
CA ALA A 113 -17.00 -2.87 -5.95
C ALA A 113 -16.26 -2.18 -7.10
N GLY A 114 -14.95 -2.02 -6.98
CA GLY A 114 -14.10 -1.31 -7.94
C GLY A 114 -12.90 -0.64 -7.28
N THR A 115 -12.15 0.13 -8.07
CA THR A 115 -11.01 0.93 -7.57
C THR A 115 -11.35 2.41 -7.66
N TYR A 116 -11.31 3.09 -6.51
CA TYR A 116 -11.53 4.53 -6.40
C TYR A 116 -10.20 5.25 -6.32
N ILE A 117 -10.04 6.31 -7.13
CA ILE A 117 -8.80 7.08 -7.22
C ILE A 117 -9.02 8.45 -6.62
N ASP A 118 -8.12 8.85 -5.72
CA ASP A 118 -8.07 10.21 -5.17
C ASP A 118 -6.61 10.71 -5.09
N LYS A 119 -6.43 12.01 -4.89
CA LYS A 119 -5.14 12.61 -4.56
C LYS A 119 -5.21 13.22 -3.17
N LEU A 120 -4.47 12.63 -2.24
CA LEU A 120 -4.45 13.03 -0.83
C LEU A 120 -3.19 13.82 -0.53
N ILE A 121 -3.35 14.90 0.23
CA ILE A 121 -2.23 15.73 0.68
C ILE A 121 -2.19 15.69 2.20
N TYR A 122 -1.12 15.13 2.74
CA TYR A 122 -0.91 15.14 4.18
C TYR A 122 0.10 16.21 4.58
N THR A 123 -0.19 16.90 5.67
CA THR A 123 0.74 17.83 6.31
C THR A 123 1.37 17.18 7.53
N ARG A 124 2.65 17.48 7.78
CA ARG A 124 3.32 16.97 8.98
C ARG A 124 2.83 17.74 10.21
N VAL A 125 2.25 17.02 11.16
CA VAL A 125 1.72 17.58 12.42
C VAL A 125 2.52 17.17 13.65
N GLY A 126 3.46 16.23 13.50
CA GLY A 126 4.32 15.82 14.59
C GLY A 126 5.54 15.03 14.12
N ALA A 127 6.61 15.12 14.93
CA ALA A 127 7.71 14.17 14.84
C ALA A 127 7.27 12.80 15.39
N GLN A 128 7.93 11.76 14.93
CA GLN A 128 7.72 10.44 15.51
C GLN A 128 8.48 10.34 16.85
N GLY A 129 7.81 9.93 17.92
CA GLY A 129 8.44 9.67 19.22
C GLY A 129 8.92 8.22 19.38
N GLU A 130 8.00 7.25 19.26
CA GLU A 130 8.24 5.81 19.34
C GLU A 130 7.82 5.11 18.04
N ILE A 131 8.37 3.91 17.76
CA ILE A 131 8.01 3.08 16.60
C ILE A 131 6.48 2.86 16.61
N ALA A 132 5.80 3.50 15.66
CA ALA A 132 4.39 3.29 15.40
C ALA A 132 4.24 2.11 14.45
N GLY A 133 3.54 1.07 14.90
CA GLY A 133 3.32 -0.17 14.17
C GLY A 133 4.04 -1.35 14.83
N ASP A 134 3.39 -2.51 14.73
CA ASP A 134 4.02 -3.76 15.14
C ASP A 134 5.19 -4.08 14.19
N PRO A 135 6.24 -4.75 14.65
CA PRO A 135 7.21 -5.36 13.76
C PRO A 135 6.48 -6.19 12.70
N LEU A 136 7.03 -6.25 11.49
CA LEU A 136 6.52 -7.16 10.47
C LEU A 136 6.41 -8.58 11.07
N PRO A 137 5.30 -9.30 10.82
CA PRO A 137 5.05 -10.56 11.50
C PRO A 137 6.08 -11.62 11.13
N ALA A 138 6.51 -12.39 12.13
CA ALA A 138 7.39 -13.55 11.99
C ALA A 138 6.62 -14.87 12.25
N GLY A 139 5.35 -14.92 11.83
CA GLY A 139 4.42 -16.00 12.14
C GLY A 139 4.41 -17.16 11.14
N GLU A 140 3.48 -18.09 11.36
CA GLU A 140 3.23 -19.22 10.46
C GLU A 140 2.74 -18.73 9.09
N VAL A 141 3.29 -19.32 8.02
CA VAL A 141 2.95 -18.97 6.64
C VAL A 141 1.69 -19.71 6.23
N LEU A 142 0.73 -19.00 5.63
CA LEU A 142 -0.41 -19.59 4.94
C LEU A 142 0.03 -20.18 3.61
N ALA A 143 0.57 -21.40 3.64
CA ALA A 143 1.11 -22.08 2.46
C ALA A 143 0.07 -22.25 1.33
N ASP A 144 -1.21 -22.41 1.69
CA ASP A 144 -2.30 -22.64 0.74
C ASP A 144 -3.01 -21.36 0.26
N ASN A 145 -2.50 -20.17 0.64
CA ASN A 145 -3.10 -18.93 0.16
C ASN A 145 -2.95 -18.82 -1.38
N PRO A 146 -4.04 -18.57 -2.14
CA PRO A 146 -4.01 -18.61 -3.61
C PRO A 146 -3.10 -17.53 -4.22
N LEU A 147 -2.76 -16.48 -3.46
CA LEU A 147 -1.84 -15.43 -3.87
C LEU A 147 -0.37 -15.91 -3.92
N VAL A 148 0.03 -16.91 -3.13
CA VAL A 148 1.41 -17.42 -3.09
C VAL A 148 1.78 -18.09 -4.42
N GLY A 149 2.87 -17.68 -5.04
CA GLY A 149 3.37 -18.22 -6.30
C GLY A 149 4.05 -17.20 -7.21
N SER A 150 4.32 -17.61 -8.44
CA SER A 150 4.93 -16.77 -9.47
C SER A 150 3.88 -16.21 -10.41
N TRP A 151 3.85 -14.89 -10.56
CA TRP A 151 2.87 -14.16 -11.34
C TRP A 151 3.57 -13.35 -12.42
N TYR A 152 3.07 -13.41 -13.64
CA TYR A 152 3.70 -12.76 -14.80
C TYR A 152 2.70 -11.89 -15.55
N ALA A 153 3.11 -10.66 -15.84
CA ALA A 153 2.41 -9.77 -16.76
C ALA A 153 3.03 -9.83 -18.17
N PRO A 154 2.27 -9.47 -19.23
CA PRO A 154 2.77 -9.50 -20.61
C PRO A 154 4.02 -8.65 -20.88
N ASP A 155 4.25 -7.61 -20.07
CA ASP A 155 5.39 -6.69 -20.21
C ASP A 155 6.66 -7.17 -19.47
N ARG A 156 6.68 -8.45 -19.06
CA ARG A 156 7.77 -9.09 -18.30
C ARG A 156 7.93 -8.59 -16.86
N THR A 157 7.01 -7.78 -16.35
CA THR A 157 6.89 -7.58 -14.90
C THR A 157 6.53 -8.92 -14.26
N ALA A 158 7.26 -9.33 -13.23
CA ALA A 158 6.94 -10.54 -12.48
C ALA A 158 6.88 -10.28 -10.98
N LEU A 159 5.93 -10.93 -10.32
CA LEU A 159 5.80 -10.96 -8.87
C LEU A 159 6.06 -12.39 -8.41
N LEU A 160 7.06 -12.58 -7.58
CA LEU A 160 7.26 -13.82 -6.85
C LEU A 160 6.74 -13.60 -5.44
N ILE A 161 5.51 -14.02 -5.17
CA ILE A 161 4.90 -13.95 -3.84
C ILE A 161 5.29 -15.22 -3.11
N GLN A 162 6.18 -15.08 -2.12
CA GLN A 162 6.82 -16.22 -1.45
C GLN A 162 6.01 -16.69 -0.25
N SER A 163 5.39 -15.76 0.47
CA SER A 163 4.59 -16.08 1.64
C SER A 163 3.50 -15.04 1.89
N VAL A 164 2.42 -15.52 2.50
CA VAL A 164 1.41 -14.70 3.17
C VAL A 164 1.42 -15.11 4.64
N VAL A 165 1.62 -14.15 5.54
CA VAL A 165 1.63 -14.39 7.00
C VAL A 165 0.43 -13.68 7.60
N PRO A 166 -0.46 -14.37 8.33
CA PRO A 166 -1.63 -13.74 8.90
C PRO A 166 -1.20 -12.74 9.98
N TYR A 167 -1.91 -11.61 10.03
CA TYR A 167 -1.92 -10.75 11.20
C TYR A 167 -2.75 -11.40 12.32
N ALA A 168 -2.65 -10.85 13.53
CA ALA A 168 -3.36 -11.33 14.72
C ALA A 168 -4.83 -11.67 14.42
N ASP A 169 -5.30 -12.78 15.00
CA ASP A 169 -6.65 -13.33 14.84
C ASP A 169 -7.10 -13.56 13.39
N ASN A 170 -6.14 -13.68 12.45
CA ASN A 170 -6.38 -13.84 11.02
C ASN A 170 -7.19 -12.68 10.40
N ALA A 171 -7.06 -11.46 10.93
CA ALA A 171 -7.77 -10.29 10.39
C ALA A 171 -7.46 -10.04 8.91
N PHE A 172 -6.18 -10.09 8.53
CA PHE A 172 -5.69 -9.97 7.17
C PHE A 172 -4.32 -10.67 7.05
N GLY A 173 -3.71 -10.67 5.86
CA GLY A 173 -2.39 -11.25 5.63
C GLY A 173 -1.36 -10.25 5.15
N TYR A 174 -0.15 -10.28 5.72
CA TYR A 174 1.02 -9.61 5.16
C TYR A 174 1.60 -10.43 4.02
N VAL A 175 1.90 -9.76 2.92
CA VAL A 175 2.46 -10.35 1.70
C VAL A 175 3.96 -10.08 1.64
N PHE A 176 4.75 -11.11 1.36
CA PHE A 176 6.20 -11.00 1.20
C PHE A 176 6.66 -11.64 -0.10
N GLY A 177 7.66 -11.06 -0.74
CA GLY A 177 8.21 -11.64 -1.94
C GLY A 177 9.22 -10.78 -2.68
N LYS A 178 9.26 -10.95 -3.99
CA LYS A 178 10.11 -10.17 -4.90
C LYS A 178 9.34 -9.62 -6.08
N LEU A 179 9.61 -8.38 -6.43
CA LEU A 179 9.18 -7.72 -7.65
C LEU A 179 10.35 -7.71 -8.63
N ILE A 180 10.17 -8.31 -9.80
CA ILE A 180 11.12 -8.23 -10.91
C ILE A 180 10.61 -7.16 -11.87
N TRP A 181 11.34 -6.05 -11.94
CA TRP A 181 11.01 -4.93 -12.81
C TRP A 181 12.31 -4.34 -13.39
N ASN A 182 12.33 -4.10 -14.71
CA ASN A 182 13.46 -3.55 -15.46
C ASN A 182 14.76 -4.36 -15.29
N GLY A 183 14.65 -5.67 -15.07
CA GLY A 183 15.76 -6.62 -15.09
C GLY A 183 16.38 -6.97 -13.73
N GLY A 184 15.95 -6.35 -12.62
CA GLY A 184 16.44 -6.64 -11.28
C GLY A 184 15.33 -7.05 -10.30
N PRO A 185 15.61 -7.96 -9.34
CA PRO A 185 14.70 -8.25 -8.24
C PRO A 185 14.80 -7.15 -7.17
N SER A 186 13.65 -6.70 -6.69
CA SER A 186 13.50 -5.90 -5.47
C SER A 186 12.61 -6.65 -4.49
N LEU A 187 12.78 -6.40 -3.19
CA LEU A 187 11.84 -6.92 -2.21
C LEU A 187 10.49 -6.24 -2.39
N LEU A 188 9.42 -7.01 -2.16
CA LEU A 188 8.07 -6.47 -2.03
C LEU A 188 7.50 -6.82 -0.67
N TYR A 189 6.69 -5.90 -0.16
CA TYR A 189 5.83 -6.08 1.01
C TYR A 189 4.40 -5.72 0.63
N GLY A 190 3.41 -6.14 1.40
CA GLY A 190 2.04 -5.79 1.12
C GLY A 190 1.07 -6.36 2.13
N VAL A 191 -0.21 -6.20 1.80
CA VAL A 191 -1.34 -6.73 2.57
C VAL A 191 -2.37 -7.34 1.63
N THR A 192 -3.14 -8.30 2.13
CA THR A 192 -4.22 -8.96 1.39
C THR A 192 -5.31 -9.46 2.31
N ASP A 193 -6.54 -9.44 1.82
CA ASP A 193 -7.69 -10.05 2.49
C ASP A 193 -7.62 -11.59 2.40
N ILE A 194 -7.16 -12.22 3.48
CA ILE A 194 -7.09 -13.70 3.57
C ILE A 194 -8.46 -14.35 3.84
N ASN A 195 -9.49 -13.55 4.11
CA ASN A 195 -10.82 -14.00 4.49
C ASN A 195 -11.82 -13.97 3.31
N ALA A 196 -11.45 -13.45 2.15
CA ALA A 196 -12.31 -13.36 0.97
C ALA A 196 -13.01 -14.70 0.63
N ALA A 197 -12.24 -15.78 0.55
CA ALA A 197 -12.76 -17.09 0.18
C ALA A 197 -13.72 -17.67 1.23
N SER A 198 -13.36 -17.58 2.51
CA SER A 198 -14.22 -18.07 3.61
C SER A 198 -15.49 -17.24 3.78
N ALA A 199 -15.44 -15.96 3.41
CA ALA A 199 -16.59 -15.07 3.32
C ALA A 199 -17.46 -15.28 2.05
N GLY A 200 -17.06 -16.19 1.15
CA GLY A 200 -17.79 -16.48 -0.08
C GLY A 200 -17.66 -15.40 -1.16
N LEU A 201 -16.63 -14.55 -1.08
CA LEU A 201 -16.34 -13.52 -2.08
C LEU A 201 -15.59 -14.11 -3.27
N GLY A 202 -15.85 -13.59 -4.47
CA GLY A 202 -15.13 -13.99 -5.69
C GLY A 202 -13.79 -13.27 -5.91
N LEU A 203 -13.58 -12.16 -5.19
CA LEU A 203 -12.40 -11.30 -5.32
C LEU A 203 -11.69 -11.19 -3.98
N GLN A 204 -10.39 -11.50 -3.95
CA GLN A 204 -9.49 -11.22 -2.84
C GLN A 204 -8.73 -9.93 -3.13
N SER A 205 -8.84 -8.92 -2.26
CA SER A 205 -8.10 -7.67 -2.41
C SER A 205 -6.63 -7.84 -2.01
N VAL A 206 -5.74 -7.09 -2.67
CA VAL A 206 -4.31 -7.11 -2.40
C VAL A 206 -3.67 -5.78 -2.77
N SER A 207 -2.76 -5.31 -1.91
CA SER A 207 -1.94 -4.13 -2.14
C SER A 207 -0.49 -4.44 -1.84
N ILE A 208 0.37 -4.27 -2.84
CA ILE A 208 1.79 -4.59 -2.80
C ILE A 208 2.59 -3.32 -3.06
N VAL A 209 3.69 -3.16 -2.32
CA VAL A 209 4.66 -2.08 -2.50
C VAL A 209 6.04 -2.63 -2.80
N GLY A 210 6.81 -1.89 -3.58
CA GLY A 210 8.19 -2.21 -3.90
C GLY A 210 9.03 -0.98 -4.17
N LEU A 211 10.35 -1.17 -4.11
CA LEU A 211 11.35 -0.15 -4.41
C LEU A 211 12.41 -0.74 -5.37
N PRO A 212 12.13 -0.79 -6.68
CA PRO A 212 13.05 -1.33 -7.69
C PRO A 212 14.42 -0.66 -7.72
N SER A 213 14.48 0.61 -7.35
CA SER A 213 15.73 1.35 -7.16
C SER A 213 15.62 2.24 -5.93
N ASP A 214 16.54 2.05 -5.00
CA ASP A 214 16.69 2.85 -3.79
C ASP A 214 17.32 4.23 -4.08
N ALA A 215 18.16 4.30 -5.12
CA ALA A 215 18.82 5.51 -5.63
C ALA A 215 17.88 6.40 -6.47
N GLY A 216 16.81 6.92 -5.87
CA GLY A 216 15.94 7.95 -6.46
C GLY A 216 14.61 7.46 -7.02
N GLY A 217 14.26 6.19 -6.81
CA GLY A 217 12.97 5.62 -7.20
C GLY A 217 12.95 4.98 -8.61
N PRO A 218 11.78 4.55 -9.10
CA PRO A 218 10.45 4.82 -8.54
C PRO A 218 10.16 4.02 -7.27
N ALA A 219 9.29 4.55 -6.41
CA ALA A 219 8.57 3.73 -5.45
C ALA A 219 7.23 3.29 -6.07
N VAL A 220 6.83 2.06 -5.79
CA VAL A 220 5.83 1.34 -6.58
C VAL A 220 4.72 0.87 -5.68
N SER A 221 3.47 1.13 -6.09
CA SER A 221 2.28 0.53 -5.50
C SER A 221 1.53 -0.27 -6.56
N LEU A 222 1.17 -1.50 -6.24
CA LEU A 222 0.40 -2.42 -7.06
C LEU A 222 -0.83 -2.85 -6.25
N ALA A 223 -1.97 -2.25 -6.49
CA ALA A 223 -3.20 -2.51 -5.73
C ALA A 223 -4.34 -2.97 -6.63
N GLY A 224 -5.05 -4.02 -6.22
CA GLY A 224 -6.17 -4.56 -6.98
C GLY A 224 -6.69 -5.86 -6.38
N THR A 225 -7.10 -6.79 -7.25
CA THR A 225 -7.79 -8.01 -6.82
C THR A 225 -7.27 -9.26 -7.53
N LEU A 226 -7.21 -10.35 -6.79
CA LEU A 226 -7.17 -11.71 -7.31
C LEU A 226 -8.61 -12.20 -7.54
N ASP A 227 -8.93 -12.56 -8.77
CA ASP A 227 -10.13 -13.33 -9.09
C ASP A 227 -9.90 -14.79 -8.70
N LEU A 228 -10.57 -15.22 -7.63
CA LEU A 228 -10.40 -16.54 -7.04
C LEU A 228 -10.91 -17.66 -7.95
N SER A 229 -11.85 -17.37 -8.84
CA SER A 229 -12.41 -18.35 -9.78
C SER A 229 -11.55 -18.53 -11.02
N ARG A 230 -10.89 -17.47 -11.48
CA ARG A 230 -10.09 -17.46 -12.71
C ARG A 230 -8.59 -17.60 -12.47
N GLY A 231 -8.13 -17.39 -11.23
CA GLY A 231 -6.70 -17.34 -10.91
C GLY A 231 -5.98 -16.19 -11.61
N VAL A 232 -6.66 -15.05 -11.78
CA VAL A 232 -6.15 -13.87 -12.48
C VAL A 232 -5.99 -12.72 -11.50
N LEU A 233 -4.80 -12.15 -11.45
CA LEU A 233 -4.46 -11.04 -10.57
C LEU A 233 -4.47 -9.74 -11.40
N SER A 234 -5.38 -8.83 -11.09
CA SER A 234 -5.51 -7.53 -11.79
C SER A 234 -5.15 -6.41 -10.84
N LEU A 235 -4.08 -5.67 -11.15
CA LEU A 235 -3.48 -4.65 -10.29
C LEU A 235 -3.37 -3.33 -11.02
N LEU A 236 -3.73 -2.24 -10.34
CA LEU A 236 -3.36 -0.90 -10.71
C LEU A 236 -1.92 -0.65 -10.25
N ASN A 237 -1.04 -0.39 -11.20
CA ASN A 237 0.35 -0.03 -10.98
C ASN A 237 0.52 1.48 -10.92
N GLN A 238 0.91 2.00 -9.77
CA GLN A 238 1.23 3.40 -9.53
C GLN A 238 2.73 3.54 -9.27
N ASN A 239 3.41 4.37 -10.07
CA ASN A 239 4.85 4.59 -9.95
C ASN A 239 5.11 6.06 -9.67
N SER A 240 5.75 6.34 -8.53
CA SER A 240 6.12 7.69 -8.15
C SER A 240 7.52 8.05 -8.59
N SER A 241 7.71 9.31 -8.95
CA SER A 241 8.98 9.91 -9.35
C SER A 241 9.23 11.19 -8.57
N SER A 242 10.50 11.52 -8.36
CA SER A 242 10.89 12.77 -7.71
C SER A 242 10.52 13.93 -8.63
N THR A 243 9.72 14.87 -8.13
CA THR A 243 9.38 16.11 -8.83
C THR A 243 9.53 17.31 -7.91
N ALA A 244 9.69 18.48 -8.50
CA ALA A 244 9.69 19.74 -7.75
C ALA A 244 8.32 19.98 -7.08
N PRO A 245 8.26 20.77 -5.98
CA PRO A 245 7.02 20.99 -5.24
C PRO A 245 5.85 21.55 -6.06
N ASP A 246 6.13 22.34 -7.10
CA ASP A 246 5.15 22.90 -8.05
C ASP A 246 4.77 21.94 -9.19
N ALA A 247 5.43 20.78 -9.27
CA ALA A 247 5.24 19.75 -10.30
C ALA A 247 4.65 18.44 -9.75
N THR A 248 4.18 18.42 -8.51
CA THR A 248 3.58 17.22 -7.87
C THR A 248 2.41 16.64 -8.66
N TYR A 249 1.71 17.43 -9.48
CA TYR A 249 0.59 16.96 -10.31
C TYR A 249 0.99 15.90 -11.36
N VAL A 250 2.28 15.72 -11.67
CA VAL A 250 2.82 14.69 -12.56
C VAL A 250 3.74 13.68 -11.86
N GLU A 251 3.73 13.64 -10.52
CA GLU A 251 4.66 12.79 -9.76
C GLU A 251 4.36 11.29 -9.86
N THR A 252 3.11 10.91 -10.15
CA THR A 252 2.67 9.51 -10.19
C THR A 252 2.10 9.16 -11.56
N THR A 253 2.63 8.10 -12.16
CA THR A 253 2.06 7.47 -13.36
C THR A 253 1.22 6.26 -12.96
N ILE A 254 0.15 6.00 -13.71
CA ILE A 254 -0.78 4.91 -13.43
C ILE A 254 -0.96 4.03 -14.67
N ALA A 255 -0.92 2.72 -14.49
CA ALA A 255 -1.25 1.74 -15.53
C ALA A 255 -1.98 0.54 -14.91
N CYS A 256 -2.82 -0.15 -15.66
CA CYS A 256 -3.39 -1.43 -15.23
C CYS A 256 -2.52 -2.59 -15.71
N LYS A 257 -2.32 -3.60 -14.87
CA LYS A 257 -1.59 -4.83 -15.19
C LYS A 257 -2.44 -6.04 -14.81
N THR A 258 -2.47 -7.01 -15.72
CA THR A 258 -3.03 -8.33 -15.44
C THR A 258 -1.88 -9.33 -15.37
N PHE A 259 -1.89 -10.15 -14.34
CA PHE A 259 -0.93 -11.21 -14.11
C PHE A 259 -1.63 -12.56 -14.10
N THR A 260 -0.93 -13.54 -14.66
CA THR A 260 -1.33 -14.96 -14.60
C THR A 260 -0.29 -15.74 -13.82
N LYS A 261 -0.76 -16.70 -13.04
CA LYS A 261 0.08 -17.61 -12.27
C LYS A 261 0.77 -18.61 -13.21
N GLN A 262 2.04 -18.93 -12.95
CA GLN A 262 2.76 -20.05 -13.57
C GLN A 262 3.17 -21.08 -12.51
#